data_AF-A0A536QYA6-F1
#
_entry.id   AF-A0A536QYA6-F1
#
_cell.length_a   1.000
_cell.length_b   1.000
_cell.length_c   1.000
_cell.angle_alpha   90.00
_cell.angle_beta   90.00
_cell.angle_gamma   90.00
#
_symmetry.space_group_name_H-M   'P 1'
#
loop_
_entity.id
_entity.type
_entity.pdbx_description
1 polymer ?
#
loop_
_entity_poly.entity_id
_entity_poly.type
_entity_poly.pdbx_seq_one_letter_code
_entity_poly.pdbx_strand_id
1 'polypeptide(L)'
;MMMMGRPQGRGAGGRPQAGQRGGPFMGLSAPVERSKDFRGTLRKLLARLRSERLVLAVVVVLGSLSVAFSVIGPKIAGNAMNVIFDGVVGKTLPAGVPKEQIIASLRASGRGQFADMLAATNAVPGVGIDFAALAQILALAVVVYALASLLAWAQAYIMAGVAQRTVYGMRREVEEKLARLPLRYFDSHAHGDLLSRVTNDVDNIATTLQPGLSQRRIQRHRTEDRRKRDECHLRRCGRQDSSGRGS
;
A
#
# COMPACT_ATOMS: atom_id res chain seq x y z
N MET A 1 23.66 54.95 62.38
CA MET A 1 22.45 54.65 61.58
C MET A 1 22.08 53.19 61.82
N MET A 2 21.09 52.87 62.66
CA MET A 2 19.67 52.71 62.29
C MET A 2 19.47 51.87 61.02
N MET A 3 19.00 50.63 61.15
CA MET A 3 17.58 50.30 60.94
C MET A 3 17.29 48.81 61.22
N MET A 4 16.15 48.60 61.88
CA MET A 4 15.46 47.35 62.18
C MET A 4 15.16 46.51 60.92
N GLY A 5 15.24 45.19 61.04
CA GLY A 5 14.67 44.21 60.08
C GLY A 5 14.37 42.87 60.77
N ARG A 6 13.15 42.37 60.57
CA ARG A 6 12.42 41.33 61.33
C ARG A 6 12.93 39.88 61.12
N PRO A 7 12.54 38.91 61.98
CA PRO A 7 12.84 37.48 61.78
C PRO A 7 11.68 36.70 61.12
N GLN A 8 12.01 35.72 60.27
CA GLN A 8 11.20 34.58 59.78
C GLN A 8 12.13 33.76 58.87
N GLY A 9 12.24 32.44 58.83
CA GLY A 9 11.57 31.30 59.44
C GLY A 9 12.21 30.05 58.79
N ARG A 10 12.29 28.93 59.51
CA ARG A 10 12.90 27.66 59.09
C ARG A 10 12.28 27.07 57.81
N GLY A 11 13.09 26.37 57.02
CA GLY A 11 12.66 25.37 56.03
C GLY A 11 13.82 24.98 55.10
N ALA A 12 14.59 23.94 55.41
CA ALA A 12 14.40 22.57 54.92
C ALA A 12 15.08 22.28 53.56
N GLY A 13 16.22 21.60 53.62
CA GLY A 13 16.55 20.47 52.73
C GLY A 13 16.89 20.77 51.28
N GLY A 14 18.06 21.35 51.01
CA GLY A 14 18.69 21.25 49.70
C GLY A 14 19.34 19.87 49.50
N ARG A 15 18.84 19.07 48.55
CA ARG A 15 19.57 17.96 47.93
C ARG A 15 19.70 18.23 46.42
N PRO A 16 20.82 17.82 45.80
CA PRO A 16 21.27 18.38 44.53
C PRO A 16 20.49 17.86 43.33
N GLN A 17 20.37 18.75 42.35
CA GLN A 17 19.88 18.55 41.00
C GLN A 17 20.79 17.57 40.24
N ALA A 18 20.26 16.40 39.89
CA ALA A 18 20.87 15.49 38.92
C ALA A 18 19.99 15.46 37.67
N GLY A 19 20.59 15.83 36.53
CA GLY A 19 19.92 16.03 35.25
C GLY A 19 19.12 14.82 34.78
N GLN A 20 17.82 15.03 34.56
CA GLN A 20 16.96 14.10 33.84
C GLN A 20 17.30 14.20 32.34
N ARG A 21 18.10 13.24 31.89
CA ARG A 21 18.34 12.93 30.47
C ARG A 21 17.02 12.86 29.71
N GLY A 22 16.92 13.62 28.61
CA GLY A 22 15.87 13.47 27.62
C GLY A 22 15.86 12.04 27.06
N GLY A 23 14.75 11.35 27.29
CA GLY A 23 14.44 10.07 26.67
C GLY A 23 13.80 10.26 25.29
N PRO A 24 13.97 9.30 24.36
CA PRO A 24 13.52 9.45 23.00
C PRO A 24 11.99 9.43 22.90
N PHE A 25 11.49 10.36 22.10
CA PHE A 25 10.09 10.52 21.68
C PHE A 25 9.57 9.20 21.07
N MET A 26 8.98 8.33 21.90
CA MET A 26 8.28 7.14 21.44
C MET A 26 6.84 7.54 21.17
N GLY A 27 6.50 7.66 19.88
CA GLY A 27 5.17 8.03 19.42
C GLY A 27 4.09 7.16 20.07
N LEU A 28 3.30 7.80 20.95
CA LEU A 28 2.03 7.29 21.43
C LEU A 28 1.05 7.28 20.23
N SER A 29 1.21 6.29 19.38
CA SER A 29 0.10 5.75 18.62
C SER A 29 -0.80 5.05 19.63
N ALA A 30 -1.71 5.84 20.22
CA ALA A 30 -2.82 5.27 20.96
C ALA A 30 -3.45 4.18 20.08
N PRO A 31 -3.71 2.98 20.61
CA PRO A 31 -4.37 1.94 19.83
C PRO A 31 -5.71 2.51 19.38
N VAL A 32 -5.88 2.71 18.08
CA VAL A 32 -7.16 3.13 17.50
C VAL A 32 -8.17 2.05 17.87
N GLU A 33 -8.98 2.33 18.89
CA GLU A 33 -9.95 1.40 19.39
C GLU A 33 -10.97 1.15 18.28
N ARG A 34 -10.96 -0.07 17.74
CA ARG A 34 -11.85 -0.49 16.66
C ARG A 34 -13.30 -0.30 17.11
N SER A 35 -14.04 0.54 16.41
CA SER A 35 -15.50 0.53 16.51
C SER A 35 -16.01 -0.84 16.09
N LYS A 36 -16.70 -1.54 16.99
CA LYS A 36 -17.17 -2.92 16.77
C LYS A 36 -18.31 -3.01 15.73
N ASP A 37 -18.83 -1.87 15.26
CA ASP A 37 -19.97 -1.76 14.33
C ASP A 37 -19.63 -1.18 12.95
N PHE A 38 -18.50 -1.58 12.36
CA PHE A 38 -18.12 -1.19 10.99
C PHE A 38 -19.23 -1.41 9.96
N ARG A 39 -19.97 -2.53 10.04
CA ARG A 39 -21.05 -2.85 9.08
C ARG A 39 -22.28 -1.94 9.24
N GLY A 40 -22.64 -1.60 10.48
CA GLY A 40 -23.78 -0.71 10.76
C GLY A 40 -23.49 0.73 10.33
N THR A 41 -22.29 1.21 10.63
CA THR A 41 -21.81 2.54 10.20
C THR A 41 -21.65 2.64 8.70
N LEU A 42 -21.08 1.62 8.04
CA LEU A 42 -20.96 1.57 6.59
C LEU A 42 -22.35 1.53 5.91
N ARG A 43 -23.32 0.79 6.47
CA ARG A 43 -24.69 0.77 5.94
C ARG A 43 -25.38 2.13 6.08
N LYS A 44 -25.19 2.83 7.21
CA LYS A 44 -25.72 4.19 7.42
C LYS A 44 -25.06 5.21 6.48
N LEU A 45 -23.75 5.13 6.25
CA LEU A 45 -23.03 5.95 5.28
C LEU A 45 -23.48 5.68 3.84
N LEU A 46 -23.58 4.41 3.43
CA LEU A 46 -24.08 4.01 2.11
C LEU A 46 -25.55 4.37 1.89
N ALA A 47 -26.37 4.37 2.95
CA ALA A 47 -27.74 4.86 2.89
C ALA A 47 -27.81 6.38 2.67
N ARG A 48 -26.86 7.15 3.22
CA ARG A 48 -26.73 8.59 2.99
C ARG A 48 -26.28 8.92 1.57
N LEU A 49 -25.37 8.10 1.03
CA LEU A 49 -24.93 8.16 -0.37
C LEU A 49 -25.95 7.58 -1.35
N ARG A 50 -27.14 7.15 -0.90
CA ARG A 50 -28.22 6.61 -1.76
C ARG A 50 -28.64 7.59 -2.85
N SER A 51 -28.62 8.89 -2.54
CA SER A 51 -28.95 9.95 -3.49
C SER A 51 -27.95 10.01 -4.67
N GLU A 52 -26.70 9.59 -4.46
CA GLU A 52 -25.62 9.66 -5.48
C GLU A 52 -25.18 8.29 -6.03
N ARG A 53 -26.03 7.26 -5.91
CA ARG A 53 -25.69 5.88 -6.34
C ARG A 53 -25.27 5.77 -7.79
N LEU A 54 -25.82 6.59 -8.68
CA LEU A 54 -25.44 6.58 -10.11
C LEU A 54 -24.01 7.06 -10.30
N VAL A 55 -23.60 8.12 -9.60
CA VAL A 55 -22.23 8.65 -9.68
C VAL A 55 -21.24 7.65 -9.11
N LEU A 56 -21.58 7.02 -7.98
CA LEU A 56 -20.77 5.95 -7.39
C LEU A 56 -20.67 4.72 -8.30
N ALA A 57 -21.75 4.32 -8.97
CA ALA A 57 -21.72 3.23 -9.94
C ALA A 57 -20.78 3.55 -11.11
N VAL A 58 -20.85 4.77 -11.65
CA VAL A 58 -19.94 5.24 -12.72
C VAL A 58 -18.47 5.20 -12.27
N VAL A 59 -18.17 5.64 -11.06
CA VAL A 59 -16.81 5.58 -10.47
C VAL A 59 -16.30 4.15 -10.38
N VAL A 60 -17.13 3.22 -9.89
CA VAL A 60 -16.76 1.81 -9.76
C VAL A 60 -16.50 1.19 -11.13
N VAL A 61 -17.34 1.50 -12.12
CA VAL A 61 -17.16 1.02 -13.50
C VAL A 61 -15.89 1.58 -14.12
N LEU A 62 -15.66 2.89 -14.02
CA LEU A 62 -14.43 3.55 -14.53
C LEU A 62 -13.17 2.99 -13.88
N GLY A 63 -13.17 2.83 -12.56
CA GLY A 63 -12.04 2.25 -11.82
C GLY A 63 -11.78 0.80 -12.22
N SER A 64 -12.83 -0.02 -12.33
CA SER A 64 -12.71 -1.42 -12.75
C SER A 64 -12.16 -1.54 -14.17
N LEU A 65 -12.61 -0.67 -15.08
CA LEU A 65 -12.14 -0.62 -16.46
C LEU A 65 -10.67 -0.18 -16.54
N SER A 66 -10.28 0.86 -15.80
CA SER A 66 -8.88 1.31 -15.72
C SER A 66 -7.95 0.20 -15.21
N VAL A 67 -8.37 -0.54 -14.18
CA VAL A 67 -7.62 -1.69 -13.65
C VAL A 67 -7.52 -2.80 -14.71
N ALA A 68 -8.62 -3.11 -15.42
CA ALA A 68 -8.61 -4.10 -16.48
C ALA A 68 -7.59 -3.77 -17.58
N PHE A 69 -7.53 -2.52 -18.03
CA PHE A 69 -6.50 -2.07 -18.99
C PHE A 69 -5.08 -2.18 -18.41
N SER A 70 -4.89 -1.85 -17.14
CA SER A 70 -3.57 -1.93 -16.49
C SER A 70 -3.05 -3.37 -16.39
N VAL A 71 -3.93 -4.37 -16.30
CA VAL A 71 -3.56 -5.81 -16.27
C VAL A 71 -3.03 -6.30 -17.63
N ILE A 72 -3.28 -5.58 -18.72
CA ILE A 72 -2.73 -5.91 -20.05
C ILE A 72 -1.22 -5.59 -20.13
N GLY A 73 -0.74 -4.63 -19.31
CA GLY A 73 0.65 -4.17 -19.29
C GLY A 73 1.71 -5.28 -19.22
N PRO A 74 1.65 -6.22 -18.27
CA PRO A 74 2.58 -7.35 -18.19
C PRO A 74 2.65 -8.20 -19.46
N LYS A 75 1.52 -8.37 -20.18
CA LYS A 75 1.50 -9.13 -21.43
C LYS A 75 2.19 -8.37 -22.57
N ILE A 76 1.98 -7.06 -22.66
CA ILE A 76 2.63 -6.22 -23.68
C ILE A 76 4.15 -6.21 -23.46
N ALA A 77 4.59 -6.05 -22.21
CA ALA A 77 6.01 -6.10 -21.86
C ALA A 77 6.63 -7.47 -22.19
N GLY A 78 5.92 -8.57 -21.91
CA GLY A 78 6.36 -9.92 -22.29
C GLY A 78 6.52 -10.09 -23.80
N ASN A 79 5.54 -9.64 -24.59
CA ASN A 79 5.60 -9.71 -26.05
C ASN A 79 6.74 -8.85 -26.64
N ALA A 80 6.98 -7.66 -26.08
CA ALA A 80 8.12 -6.84 -26.48
C ALA A 80 9.46 -7.52 -26.16
N MET A 81 9.56 -8.16 -24.98
CA MET A 81 10.76 -8.91 -24.60
C MET A 81 11.00 -10.10 -25.53
N ASN A 82 9.94 -10.79 -25.97
CA ASN A 82 10.06 -11.89 -26.92
C ASN A 82 10.66 -11.42 -28.26
N VAL A 83 10.21 -10.29 -28.82
CA VAL A 83 10.78 -9.73 -30.07
C VAL A 83 12.27 -9.41 -29.94
N ILE A 84 12.67 -8.83 -28.81
CA ILE A 84 14.07 -8.51 -28.54
C ILE A 84 14.88 -9.81 -28.40
N PHE A 85 14.41 -10.75 -27.60
CA PHE A 85 15.10 -12.02 -27.35
C PHE A 85 15.20 -12.86 -28.62
N ASP A 86 14.11 -12.99 -29.38
CA ASP A 86 14.06 -13.69 -30.66
C ASP A 86 15.03 -13.07 -31.67
N GLY A 87 15.10 -11.74 -31.75
CA GLY A 87 16.01 -11.03 -32.64
C GLY A 87 17.48 -11.12 -32.25
N VAL A 88 17.79 -11.13 -30.95
CA VAL A 88 19.18 -11.31 -30.46
C VAL A 88 19.63 -12.74 -30.72
N VAL A 89 18.83 -13.73 -30.35
CA VAL A 89 19.13 -15.15 -30.61
C VAL A 89 19.24 -15.40 -32.11
N GLY A 90 18.33 -14.84 -32.92
CA GLY A 90 18.37 -14.93 -34.38
C GLY A 90 19.70 -14.49 -35.00
N LYS A 91 20.28 -13.37 -34.51
CA LYS A 91 21.62 -12.91 -34.96
C LYS A 91 22.76 -13.85 -34.57
N THR A 92 22.64 -14.56 -33.45
CA THR A 92 23.69 -15.49 -32.98
C THR A 92 23.67 -16.83 -33.72
N LEU A 93 22.57 -17.13 -34.42
CA LEU A 93 22.43 -18.37 -35.19
C LEU A 93 23.02 -18.21 -36.60
N PRO A 94 23.75 -19.22 -37.11
CA PRO A 94 24.29 -19.18 -38.45
C PRO A 94 23.17 -19.09 -39.49
N ALA A 95 23.28 -18.12 -40.41
CA ALA A 95 22.32 -17.92 -41.48
C ALA A 95 22.32 -19.13 -42.44
N GLY A 96 21.13 -19.56 -42.88
CA GLY A 96 20.98 -20.61 -43.90
C GLY A 96 20.84 -22.04 -43.39
N VAL A 97 20.98 -22.30 -42.09
CA VAL A 97 20.69 -23.61 -41.49
C VAL A 97 19.29 -23.59 -40.87
N PRO A 98 18.39 -24.53 -41.20
CA PRO A 98 17.08 -24.58 -40.58
C PRO A 98 17.22 -24.85 -39.07
N LYS A 99 16.40 -24.17 -38.25
CA LYS A 99 16.44 -24.29 -36.78
C LYS A 99 16.38 -25.74 -36.31
N GLU A 100 15.62 -26.57 -37.01
CA GLU A 100 15.45 -28.00 -36.69
C GLU A 100 16.78 -28.75 -36.73
N GLN A 101 17.65 -28.44 -37.69
CA GLN A 101 18.95 -29.06 -37.82
C GLN A 101 19.93 -28.56 -36.75
N ILE A 102 19.81 -27.29 -36.33
CA ILE A 102 20.57 -26.73 -35.20
C ILE A 102 20.13 -27.39 -33.90
N ILE A 103 18.82 -27.54 -33.68
CA ILE A 103 18.26 -28.20 -32.50
C ILE A 103 18.66 -29.68 -32.47
N ALA A 104 18.62 -30.37 -33.61
CA ALA A 104 19.05 -31.77 -33.72
C ALA A 104 20.54 -31.95 -33.41
N SER A 105 21.41 -31.08 -33.93
CA SER A 105 22.86 -31.12 -33.66
C SER A 105 23.20 -30.76 -32.20
N LEU A 106 22.45 -29.83 -31.59
CA LEU A 106 22.58 -29.49 -30.17
C LEU A 106 22.18 -30.64 -29.25
N ARG A 107 21.10 -31.36 -29.59
CA ARG A 107 20.69 -32.56 -28.86
C ARG A 107 21.70 -33.69 -29.00
N ALA A 108 22.25 -33.90 -30.20
CA ALA A 108 23.32 -34.88 -30.43
C ALA A 108 24.61 -34.54 -29.67
N SER A 109 24.89 -33.25 -29.45
CA SER A 109 26.04 -32.76 -28.68
C SER A 109 25.83 -32.79 -27.15
N GLY A 110 24.71 -33.37 -26.67
CA GLY A 110 24.38 -33.44 -25.23
C GLY A 110 23.89 -32.13 -24.62
N ARG A 111 23.65 -31.07 -25.41
CA ARG A 111 23.17 -29.75 -24.95
C ARG A 111 21.65 -29.63 -25.03
N GLY A 112 20.94 -30.60 -24.47
CA GLY A 112 19.47 -30.68 -24.52
C GLY A 112 18.75 -29.44 -24.01
N GLN A 113 19.20 -28.86 -22.89
CA GLN A 113 18.58 -27.65 -22.32
C GLN A 113 18.61 -26.44 -23.26
N PHE A 114 19.72 -26.24 -23.98
CA PHE A 114 19.84 -25.14 -24.94
C PHE A 114 18.99 -25.42 -26.19
N ALA A 115 18.92 -26.69 -26.62
CA ALA A 115 18.04 -27.11 -27.72
C ALA A 115 16.56 -26.89 -27.40
N ASP A 116 16.13 -27.17 -26.16
CA ASP A 116 14.76 -26.95 -25.71
C ASP A 116 14.43 -25.47 -25.55
N MET A 117 15.40 -24.64 -25.12
CA MET A 117 15.27 -23.18 -25.12
C MET A 117 15.08 -22.62 -26.54
N LEU A 118 15.90 -23.07 -27.50
CA LEU A 118 15.78 -22.65 -28.91
C LEU A 118 14.47 -23.13 -29.54
N ALA A 119 14.01 -24.33 -29.19
CA ALA A 119 12.72 -24.85 -29.66
C ALA A 119 11.54 -24.04 -29.13
N ALA A 120 11.66 -23.45 -27.94
CA ALA A 120 10.64 -22.59 -27.33
C ALA A 120 10.65 -21.15 -27.87
N THR A 121 11.65 -20.75 -28.67
CA THR A 121 11.77 -19.39 -29.22
C THR A 121 11.38 -19.30 -30.69
N ASN A 122 10.85 -18.15 -31.10
CA ASN A 122 10.48 -17.90 -32.50
C ASN A 122 11.63 -17.28 -33.32
N ALA A 123 12.81 -17.11 -32.72
CA ALA A 123 14.06 -16.58 -33.29
C ALA A 123 14.46 -17.14 -34.67
N VAL A 124 14.33 -16.37 -35.76
CA VAL A 124 14.69 -16.80 -37.13
C VAL A 124 16.22 -16.69 -37.35
N PRO A 125 16.92 -17.74 -37.85
CA PRO A 125 18.37 -17.71 -38.03
C PRO A 125 18.82 -16.61 -38.99
N GLY A 126 19.82 -15.82 -38.59
CA GLY A 126 20.39 -14.74 -39.40
C GLY A 126 19.55 -13.46 -39.44
N VAL A 127 18.38 -13.42 -38.81
CA VAL A 127 17.52 -12.23 -38.76
C VAL A 127 17.71 -11.50 -37.42
N GLY A 128 17.82 -10.18 -37.50
CA GLY A 128 17.96 -9.30 -36.35
C GLY A 128 16.67 -9.01 -35.59
N ILE A 129 16.78 -8.10 -34.62
CA ILE A 129 15.62 -7.52 -33.94
C ILE A 129 14.75 -6.80 -34.97
N ASP A 130 13.47 -7.17 -35.01
CA ASP A 130 12.47 -6.45 -35.78
C ASP A 130 12.04 -5.19 -35.02
N PHE A 131 12.70 -4.07 -35.34
CA PHE A 131 12.40 -2.77 -34.74
C PHE A 131 11.01 -2.25 -35.10
N ALA A 132 10.43 -2.65 -36.24
CA ALA A 132 9.11 -2.20 -36.66
C ALA A 132 8.03 -2.89 -35.81
N ALA A 133 8.12 -4.22 -35.66
CA ALA A 133 7.23 -4.98 -34.77
C ALA A 133 7.38 -4.52 -33.32
N LEU A 134 8.61 -4.29 -32.85
CA LEU A 134 8.87 -3.77 -31.50
C LEU A 134 8.25 -2.39 -31.30
N ALA A 135 8.42 -1.46 -32.25
CA ALA A 135 7.84 -0.13 -32.17
C ALA A 135 6.31 -0.15 -32.12
N GLN A 136 5.66 -1.04 -32.89
CA GLN A 136 4.20 -1.22 -32.84
C GLN A 136 3.73 -1.72 -31.48
N ILE A 137 4.41 -2.70 -30.88
CA ILE A 137 4.08 -3.22 -29.55
C ILE A 137 4.25 -2.12 -28.48
N LEU A 138 5.34 -1.34 -28.55
CA LEU A 138 5.58 -0.24 -27.62
C LEU A 138 4.57 0.91 -27.80
N ALA A 139 4.21 1.25 -29.04
CA ALA A 139 3.17 2.24 -29.32
C ALA A 139 1.81 1.80 -28.75
N LEU A 140 1.45 0.52 -28.94
CA LEU A 140 0.26 -0.06 -28.33
C LEU A 140 0.31 0.02 -26.79
N ALA A 141 1.47 -0.25 -26.19
CA ALA A 141 1.67 -0.11 -24.75
C ALA A 141 1.34 1.32 -24.29
N VAL A 142 1.93 2.32 -24.93
CA VAL A 142 1.72 3.73 -24.59
C VAL A 142 0.23 4.09 -24.68
N VAL A 143 -0.46 3.70 -25.75
CA VAL A 143 -1.89 3.99 -25.92
C VAL A 143 -2.72 3.34 -24.80
N VAL A 144 -2.49 2.05 -24.50
CA VAL A 144 -3.22 1.35 -23.43
C VAL A 144 -3.00 1.99 -22.07
N TYR A 145 -1.75 2.34 -21.74
CA TYR A 145 -1.43 3.01 -20.47
C TYR A 145 -2.01 4.43 -20.40
N ALA A 146 -2.00 5.18 -21.50
CA ALA A 146 -2.62 6.50 -21.58
C ALA A 146 -4.13 6.42 -21.32
N LEU A 147 -4.83 5.47 -21.96
CA LEU A 147 -6.25 5.23 -21.73
C LEU A 147 -6.55 4.80 -20.29
N ALA A 148 -5.76 3.87 -19.73
CA ALA A 148 -5.90 3.46 -18.34
C ALA A 148 -5.74 4.64 -17.37
N SER A 149 -4.74 5.50 -17.63
CA SER A 149 -4.46 6.70 -16.83
C SER A 149 -5.56 7.75 -16.94
N LEU A 150 -6.10 7.97 -18.15
CA LEU A 150 -7.23 8.89 -18.38
C LEU A 150 -8.48 8.43 -17.63
N LEU A 151 -8.79 7.13 -17.69
CA LEU A 151 -9.92 6.53 -16.94
C LEU A 151 -9.72 6.66 -15.43
N ALA A 152 -8.50 6.41 -14.93
CA ALA A 152 -8.17 6.58 -13.52
C ALA A 152 -8.29 8.05 -13.07
N TRP A 153 -7.80 8.98 -13.88
CA TRP A 153 -7.90 10.41 -13.62
C TRP A 153 -9.36 10.88 -13.61
N ALA A 154 -10.16 10.48 -14.59
CA ALA A 154 -11.59 10.80 -14.64
C ALA A 154 -12.33 10.24 -13.41
N GLN A 155 -12.02 9.00 -13.02
CA GLN A 155 -12.56 8.39 -11.80
C GLN A 155 -12.20 9.21 -10.55
N ALA A 156 -10.94 9.63 -10.42
CA ALA A 156 -10.46 10.41 -9.28
C ALA A 156 -11.11 11.81 -9.23
N TYR A 157 -11.23 12.47 -10.39
CA TYR A 157 -11.90 13.77 -10.50
C TYR A 157 -13.37 13.71 -10.05
N ILE A 158 -14.11 12.70 -10.51
CA ILE A 158 -15.51 12.49 -10.10
C ILE A 158 -15.59 12.22 -8.60
N MET A 159 -14.71 11.37 -8.05
CA MET A 159 -14.70 11.07 -6.62
C MET A 159 -14.37 12.28 -5.76
N ALA A 160 -13.47 13.16 -6.20
CA ALA A 160 -13.19 14.41 -5.50
C ALA A 160 -14.45 15.29 -5.41
N GLY A 161 -15.24 15.36 -6.50
CA GLY A 161 -16.52 16.07 -6.50
C GLY A 161 -17.58 15.48 -5.56
N VAL A 162 -17.65 14.15 -5.44
CA VAL A 162 -18.54 13.45 -4.49
C VAL A 162 -18.13 13.74 -3.04
N ALA A 163 -16.82 13.67 -2.75
CA ALA A 163 -16.28 13.96 -1.43
C ALA A 163 -16.61 15.39 -0.98
N GLN A 164 -16.38 16.38 -1.86
CA GLN A 164 -16.68 17.78 -1.56
C GLN A 164 -18.17 18.04 -1.30
N ARG A 165 -19.07 17.47 -2.13
CA ARG A 165 -20.52 17.56 -1.89
C ARG A 165 -20.92 16.96 -0.55
N THR A 166 -20.33 15.83 -0.19
CA THR A 166 -20.56 15.17 1.09
C THR A 166 -20.12 16.06 2.25
N VAL A 167 -18.92 16.66 2.17
CA VAL A 167 -18.40 17.58 3.21
C VAL A 167 -19.26 18.83 3.33
N TYR A 168 -19.66 19.43 2.22
CA TYR A 168 -20.54 20.60 2.22
C TYR A 168 -21.90 20.30 2.87
N GLY A 169 -22.49 19.14 2.56
CA GLY A 169 -23.71 18.67 3.20
C GLY A 169 -23.54 18.51 4.72
N MET A 170 -22.43 17.90 5.17
CA MET A 170 -22.15 17.75 6.60
C MET A 170 -21.95 19.10 7.31
N ARG A 171 -21.25 20.05 6.68
CA ARG A 171 -21.07 21.40 7.24
C ARG A 171 -22.41 22.08 7.47
N ARG A 172 -23.29 22.06 6.48
CA ARG A 172 -24.64 22.64 6.57
C ARG A 172 -25.48 22.00 7.67
N GLU A 173 -25.43 20.67 7.80
CA GLU A 173 -26.14 19.96 8.89
C GLU A 173 -25.60 20.32 10.28
N VAL A 174 -24.28 20.52 10.41
CA VAL A 174 -23.65 20.92 11.67
C VAL A 174 -24.06 22.35 12.03
N GLU A 175 -24.01 23.28 11.09
CA GLU A 175 -24.45 24.67 11.28
C GLU A 175 -25.92 24.74 11.69
N GLU A 176 -26.79 23.99 11.02
CA GLU A 176 -28.22 23.97 11.33
C GLU A 176 -28.52 23.38 12.71
N LYS A 177 -27.71 22.41 13.17
CA LYS A 177 -27.78 21.91 14.56
C LYS A 177 -27.26 22.94 15.55
N LEU A 178 -26.12 23.57 15.27
CA LEU A 178 -25.54 24.62 16.13
C LEU A 178 -26.50 25.80 16.31
N ALA A 179 -27.20 26.21 15.26
CA ALA A 179 -28.18 27.29 15.30
C ALA A 179 -29.43 27.00 16.17
N ARG A 180 -29.68 25.72 16.50
CA ARG A 180 -30.86 25.28 17.26
C ARG A 180 -30.54 24.90 18.72
N LEU A 181 -29.27 24.96 19.15
CA LEU A 181 -28.89 24.60 20.52
C LEU A 181 -29.05 25.80 21.49
N PRO A 182 -29.70 25.62 22.67
CA PRO A 182 -29.81 26.67 23.69
C PRO A 182 -28.45 27.01 24.32
N LEU A 183 -28.26 28.27 24.72
CA LEU A 183 -27.00 28.88 25.20
C LEU A 183 -26.23 28.13 26.32
N ARG A 184 -26.84 27.14 26.98
CA ARG A 184 -26.25 26.37 28.10
C ARG A 184 -25.22 25.31 27.69
N TYR A 185 -25.00 25.06 26.39
CA TYR A 185 -24.06 24.02 25.90
C TYR A 185 -22.66 24.57 25.52
N PHE A 186 -22.47 25.89 25.51
CA PHE A 186 -21.27 26.55 24.96
C PHE A 186 -20.09 26.70 25.93
N ASP A 187 -20.23 26.36 27.22
CA ASP A 187 -19.16 26.57 28.23
C ASP A 187 -18.15 25.41 28.38
N SER A 188 -18.21 24.34 27.57
CA SER A 188 -17.46 23.10 27.88
C SER A 188 -16.44 22.58 26.85
N HIS A 189 -16.22 23.21 25.68
CA HIS A 189 -15.29 22.64 24.69
C HIS A 189 -14.50 23.70 23.88
N ALA A 190 -13.18 23.80 24.15
CA ALA A 190 -12.24 24.71 23.49
C ALA A 190 -12.05 24.38 21.98
N HIS A 191 -12.18 25.40 21.15
CA HIS A 191 -12.33 25.34 19.68
C HIS A 191 -11.05 25.06 18.85
N GLY A 192 -9.93 24.67 19.46
CA GLY A 192 -8.62 24.62 18.78
C GLY A 192 -8.20 23.29 18.15
N ASP A 193 -8.81 22.15 18.53
CA ASP A 193 -8.23 20.82 18.26
C ASP A 193 -9.09 19.92 17.34
N LEU A 194 -10.30 20.39 16.99
CA LEU A 194 -11.32 19.61 16.29
C LEU A 194 -11.22 19.71 14.77
N LEU A 195 -10.82 20.86 14.24
CA LEU A 195 -10.77 21.07 12.79
C LEU A 195 -9.62 20.28 12.14
N SER A 196 -8.46 20.23 12.82
CA SER A 196 -7.28 19.48 12.38
C SER A 196 -7.51 17.97 12.43
N ARG A 197 -8.16 17.45 13.49
CA ARG A 197 -8.52 16.03 13.57
C ARG A 197 -9.53 15.63 12.51
N VAL A 198 -10.56 16.44 12.25
CA VAL A 198 -11.58 16.08 11.26
C VAL A 198 -11.06 16.09 9.81
N THR A 199 -10.22 17.05 9.42
CA THR A 199 -9.62 17.03 8.06
C THR A 199 -8.57 15.92 7.93
N ASN A 200 -7.69 15.76 8.93
CA ASN A 200 -6.64 14.74 8.93
C ASN A 200 -7.23 13.31 9.05
N ASP A 201 -8.35 13.13 9.74
CA ASP A 201 -9.05 11.84 9.83
C ASP A 201 -9.78 11.50 8.53
N VAL A 202 -10.32 12.49 7.80
CA VAL A 202 -10.93 12.29 6.47
C VAL A 202 -9.88 11.87 5.43
N ASP A 203 -8.72 12.52 5.44
CA ASP A 203 -7.60 12.19 4.56
C ASP A 203 -6.97 10.81 4.91
N ASN A 204 -6.87 10.47 6.19
CA ASN A 204 -6.39 9.15 6.64
C ASN A 204 -7.37 8.02 6.28
N ILE A 205 -8.68 8.23 6.31
CA ILE A 205 -9.67 7.21 5.90
C ILE A 205 -9.59 6.93 4.40
N ALA A 206 -9.40 7.96 3.58
CA ALA A 206 -9.20 7.82 2.14
C ALA A 206 -7.95 6.98 1.79
N THR A 207 -6.90 7.11 2.61
CA THR A 207 -5.60 6.44 2.41
C THR A 207 -5.54 5.02 2.99
N THR A 208 -6.27 4.74 4.08
CA THR A 208 -6.23 3.43 4.79
C THR A 208 -6.98 2.31 4.04
N LEU A 209 -7.90 2.66 3.13
CA LEU A 209 -8.70 1.68 2.38
C LEU A 209 -7.94 1.02 1.21
N GLN A 210 -6.78 1.54 0.78
CA GLN A 210 -6.15 1.09 -0.47
C GLN A 210 -5.07 -0.01 -0.32
N PRO A 211 -4.24 -0.10 0.74
CA PRO A 211 -3.29 -1.23 0.88
C PRO A 211 -3.60 -2.14 2.10
N GLY A 212 -4.86 -2.52 2.34
CA GLY A 212 -5.25 -3.26 3.56
C GLY A 212 -5.22 -4.80 3.49
N LEU A 213 -5.23 -5.39 2.29
CA LEU A 213 -5.41 -6.85 2.14
C LEU A 213 -4.09 -7.62 1.94
N SER A 214 -3.09 -7.01 1.29
CA SER A 214 -1.75 -7.61 1.12
C SER A 214 -0.95 -7.61 2.43
N GLN A 215 -1.08 -6.56 3.23
CA GLN A 215 -0.36 -6.42 4.51
C GLN A 215 -0.81 -7.48 5.55
N ARG A 216 -2.11 -7.84 5.57
CA ARG A 216 -2.64 -8.83 6.51
C ARG A 216 -2.09 -10.23 6.26
N ARG A 217 -1.90 -10.63 5.00
CA ARG A 217 -1.35 -11.94 4.67
C ARG A 217 0.14 -12.03 4.99
N ILE A 218 0.89 -10.94 4.73
CA ILE A 218 2.32 -10.85 5.06
C ILE A 218 2.55 -10.82 6.58
N GLN A 219 1.70 -10.12 7.35
CA GLN A 219 1.77 -10.10 8.81
C GLN A 219 1.40 -11.45 9.44
N ARG A 220 0.39 -12.16 8.89
CA ARG A 220 -0.02 -13.48 9.41
C ARG A 220 1.11 -14.51 9.29
N HIS A 221 1.80 -14.52 8.14
CA HIS A 221 2.97 -15.38 7.94
C HIS A 221 4.10 -15.05 8.92
N ARG A 222 4.41 -13.76 9.16
CA ARG A 222 5.44 -13.37 10.14
C ARG A 222 5.09 -13.78 11.57
N THR A 223 3.81 -13.73 11.96
CA THR A 223 3.39 -14.14 13.31
C THR A 223 3.43 -15.65 13.51
N GLU A 224 3.06 -16.44 12.48
CA GLU A 224 3.17 -17.90 12.54
C GLU A 224 4.63 -18.37 12.57
N ASP A 225 5.51 -17.71 11.81
CA ASP A 225 6.94 -18.00 11.83
C ASP A 225 7.60 -17.69 13.18
N ARG A 226 7.23 -16.58 13.82
CA ARG A 226 7.72 -16.27 15.18
C ARG A 226 7.24 -17.32 16.19
N ARG A 227 5.95 -17.66 16.17
CA ARG A 227 5.38 -18.67 17.08
C ARG A 227 6.06 -20.04 16.93
N LYS A 228 6.34 -20.47 15.70
CA LYS A 228 7.07 -21.72 15.45
C LYS A 228 8.52 -21.67 15.94
N ARG A 229 9.22 -20.54 15.80
CA ARG A 229 10.58 -20.37 16.35
C ARG A 229 10.58 -20.45 17.87
N ASP A 230 9.61 -19.79 18.51
CA ASP A 230 9.51 -19.77 19.98
C ASP A 230 9.17 -21.18 20.53
N GLU A 231 8.25 -21.91 19.90
CA GLU A 231 7.98 -23.32 20.26
C GLU A 231 9.21 -24.23 20.08
N CYS A 232 9.97 -24.03 19.01
CA CYS A 232 11.18 -24.80 18.75
C CYS A 232 12.27 -24.48 19.79
N HIS A 233 12.41 -23.20 20.16
CA HIS A 233 13.36 -22.75 21.18
C HIS A 233 13.00 -23.30 22.57
N LEU A 234 11.72 -23.26 22.96
CA LEU A 234 11.24 -23.81 24.24
C LEU A 234 11.45 -25.33 24.33
N ARG A 235 11.18 -26.09 23.26
CA ARG A 235 11.46 -27.53 23.22
C ARG A 235 12.95 -27.85 23.33
N ARG A 236 13.82 -27.01 22.76
CA ARG A 236 15.27 -27.20 22.83
C ARG A 236 15.80 -26.92 24.24
N CYS A 237 15.32 -25.86 24.90
CA CYS A 237 15.66 -25.57 26.30
C CYS A 237 15.14 -26.64 27.27
N GLY A 238 13.91 -27.13 27.09
CA GLY A 238 13.36 -28.20 27.93
C GLY A 238 14.12 -29.53 27.81
N ARG A 239 14.73 -29.80 26.65
CA ARG A 239 15.52 -31.03 26.44
C ARG A 239 16.92 -30.98 27.06
N GLN A 240 17.51 -29.79 27.19
CA GLN A 240 18.82 -29.62 27.85
C GLN A 240 18.71 -29.74 29.38
N ASP A 241 17.64 -29.18 29.97
CA ASP A 241 17.42 -29.20 31.42
C ASP A 241 17.16 -30.63 31.96
N SER A 242 16.56 -31.50 31.14
CA SER A 242 16.38 -32.93 31.47
C SER A 242 17.66 -33.77 31.40
N SER A 243 18.72 -33.30 30.73
CA SER A 243 19.97 -34.08 30.57
C SER A 243 21.05 -33.76 31.62
N GLY A 244 20.91 -32.68 32.38
CA GLY A 244 21.90 -32.23 33.38
C GLY A 244 21.61 -32.66 34.83
N ARG A 245 20.57 -33.46 35.08
CA ARG A 245 20.15 -33.91 36.43
C ARG A 245 20.47 -35.37 36.76
N GLY A 246 21.36 -36.00 35.98
CA GLY A 246 21.78 -37.39 36.16
C GLY A 246 23.30 -37.53 36.10
N SER A 247 24.01 -36.91 37.02
CA SER A 247 25.43 -37.17 37.32
C SER A 247 25.69 -36.86 38.78
#